data_AF-A0A2R7LRN5-F1
#
_entry.id   AF-A0A2R7LRN5-F1
#
_cell.length_a   1.000
_cell.length_b   1.000
_cell.length_c   1.000
_cell.angle_alpha   90.00
_cell.angle_beta   90.00
_cell.angle_gamma   90.00
#
_symmetry.space_group_name_H-M   'P 1'
#
loop_
_entity.id
_entity.type
_entity.pdbx_description
1 polymer ?
#
loop_
_entity_poly.entity_id
_entity_poly.type
_entity_poly.pdbx_seq_one_letter_code
_entity_poly.pdbx_strand_id
1 'polypeptide(L)'
;MIRQSGAAMANPFPNGPGTVEAAGRLNIRLGKPRRQSPRAGGIEAGVRFAIRGSVAGEEVQGVSQWFELDGGQFVWAGACRDFQRLADGEDDDRPPRRHLGDYAPPVFTTATGIRHKVQGLRPQGLEGLIVHFDAYRIRQAGNGAEDSDRRSLDMMRSAQANGFHYGEISRTGTIFLAEGFEWGEWGSHAGQSQCPVTGRPGVSRYYVGFEMNNPGPLFEAQEDGVFCPWFNAVRDANGEVVLDVRGRCTRRSANDEWYSVDEVRKVAADGNIKAGIYLPYSHEQFEALTRLCLYLARTFPATFSLDRVFGHDEVAPKRKNDPGGALADPARLMTIPSSGTG
;
A
#
# COMPACT_ATOMS: atom_id res chain seq x y z
N MET A 1 31.17 -59.39 -19.43
CA MET A 1 30.13 -58.92 -18.50
C MET A 1 30.48 -57.49 -18.08
N ILE A 2 30.05 -56.49 -18.85
CA ILE A 2 30.34 -55.08 -18.58
C ILE A 2 29.12 -54.52 -17.86
N ARG A 3 29.26 -54.24 -16.56
CA ARG A 3 28.25 -53.51 -15.79
C ARG A 3 28.24 -52.07 -16.28
N GLN A 4 27.14 -51.67 -16.94
CA GLN A 4 26.86 -50.26 -17.21
C GLN A 4 26.68 -49.54 -15.86
N SER A 5 27.59 -48.63 -15.56
CA SER A 5 27.44 -47.62 -14.53
C SER A 5 26.23 -46.75 -14.87
N GLY A 6 25.20 -46.80 -14.04
CA GLY A 6 24.04 -45.92 -14.16
C GLY A 6 24.50 -44.47 -14.08
N ALA A 7 24.30 -43.73 -15.18
CA ALA A 7 24.47 -42.29 -15.18
C ALA A 7 23.56 -41.71 -14.09
N ALA A 8 24.15 -41.01 -13.12
CA ALA A 8 23.38 -40.23 -12.17
C ALA A 8 22.52 -39.25 -12.98
N MET A 9 21.19 -39.43 -12.98
CA MET A 9 20.30 -38.44 -13.58
C MET A 9 20.60 -37.11 -12.92
N ALA A 10 21.01 -36.14 -13.74
CA ALA A 10 21.21 -34.77 -13.29
C ALA A 10 19.97 -34.34 -12.50
N ASN A 11 20.17 -33.78 -11.30
CA ASN A 11 19.08 -33.31 -10.47
C ASN A 11 18.19 -32.38 -11.31
N PRO A 12 16.91 -32.73 -11.58
CA PRO A 12 16.10 -32.00 -12.55
C PRO A 12 15.74 -30.60 -12.08
N PHE A 13 16.01 -30.26 -10.82
CA PHE A 13 15.69 -28.97 -10.24
C PHE A 13 16.97 -28.18 -9.93
N PRO A 14 17.13 -26.98 -10.51
CA PRO A 14 18.27 -26.13 -10.23
C PRO A 14 18.32 -25.71 -8.75
N ASN A 15 19.55 -25.50 -8.28
CA ASN A 15 19.81 -24.97 -6.94
C ASN A 15 19.71 -23.45 -6.94
N GLY A 16 19.28 -22.88 -5.82
CA GLY A 16 19.23 -21.44 -5.60
C GLY A 16 17.84 -20.81 -5.82
N PRO A 17 17.73 -19.50 -5.55
CA PRO A 17 16.47 -18.79 -5.62
C PRO A 17 16.01 -18.61 -7.06
N GLY A 18 14.71 -18.51 -7.25
CA GLY A 18 14.09 -18.43 -8.56
C GLY A 18 12.60 -18.19 -8.48
N THR A 19 11.95 -18.26 -9.64
CA THR A 19 10.50 -18.43 -9.71
C THR A 19 10.16 -19.73 -10.40
N VAL A 20 9.04 -20.34 -10.01
CA VAL A 20 8.47 -21.53 -10.67
C VAL A 20 6.98 -21.31 -10.87
N GLU A 21 6.40 -22.04 -11.82
CA GLU A 21 4.97 -22.05 -12.06
C GLU A 21 4.35 -23.36 -11.57
N ALA A 22 3.22 -23.27 -10.87
CA ALA A 22 2.48 -24.43 -10.42
C ALA A 22 1.85 -25.17 -11.62
N ALA A 23 2.29 -26.39 -11.92
CA ALA A 23 1.71 -27.21 -12.99
C ALA A 23 0.34 -27.81 -12.60
N GLY A 24 0.04 -27.84 -11.30
CA GLY A 24 -1.24 -28.23 -10.72
C GLY A 24 -1.42 -27.57 -9.36
N ARG A 25 -2.53 -27.82 -8.68
CA ARG A 25 -2.76 -27.28 -7.34
C ARG A 25 -1.75 -27.82 -6.33
N LEU A 26 -1.00 -26.95 -5.67
CA LEU A 26 0.01 -27.29 -4.67
C LEU A 26 -0.51 -27.10 -3.24
N ASN A 27 0.00 -27.90 -2.32
CA ASN A 27 -0.21 -27.70 -0.89
C ASN A 27 1.06 -27.12 -0.27
N ILE A 28 0.92 -25.98 0.42
CA ILE A 28 2.02 -25.39 1.18
C ILE A 28 2.11 -26.09 2.53
N ARG A 29 3.30 -26.60 2.88
CA ARG A 29 3.59 -27.37 4.09
C ARG A 29 4.47 -26.57 5.04
N LEU A 30 4.11 -26.53 6.31
CA LEU A 30 4.85 -25.77 7.32
C LEU A 30 5.92 -26.63 8.01
N GLY A 31 7.11 -26.08 8.20
CA GLY A 31 8.16 -26.59 9.07
C GLY A 31 9.02 -27.72 8.50
N LYS A 32 8.43 -28.69 7.78
CA LYS A 32 9.19 -29.79 7.15
C LYS A 32 8.69 -30.11 5.74
N PRO A 33 9.59 -30.43 4.77
CA PRO A 33 9.25 -30.78 3.40
C PRO A 33 8.68 -32.20 3.29
N ARG A 34 7.44 -32.41 3.79
CA ARG A 34 6.74 -33.71 3.77
C ARG A 34 5.22 -33.54 3.75
N ARG A 35 4.49 -34.49 3.17
CA ARG A 35 3.02 -34.47 3.01
C ARG A 35 2.26 -34.48 4.35
N GLN A 36 2.85 -35.05 5.39
CA GLN A 36 2.24 -35.09 6.72
C GLN A 36 2.41 -33.79 7.52
N SER A 37 3.24 -32.85 7.04
CA SER A 37 3.39 -31.56 7.70
C SER A 37 2.08 -30.74 7.64
N PRO A 38 1.81 -29.90 8.65
CA PRO A 38 0.64 -29.02 8.65
C PRO A 38 0.54 -28.23 7.35
N ARG A 39 -0.68 -28.10 6.82
CA ARG A 39 -0.93 -27.32 5.63
C ARG A 39 -1.06 -25.85 6.01
N ALA A 40 -0.21 -24.99 5.46
CA ALA A 40 -0.28 -23.54 5.63
C ALA A 40 -1.21 -22.88 4.59
N GLY A 41 -1.38 -23.50 3.43
CA GLY A 41 -2.19 -22.95 2.34
C GLY A 41 -2.14 -23.80 1.08
N GLY A 42 -2.45 -23.18 -0.07
CA GLY A 42 -2.28 -23.80 -1.38
C GLY A 42 -1.95 -22.77 -2.45
N ILE A 43 -1.34 -23.25 -3.53
CA ILE A 43 -1.04 -22.46 -4.73
C ILE A 43 -1.86 -23.08 -5.86
N GLU A 44 -2.66 -22.27 -6.54
CA GLU A 44 -3.49 -22.75 -7.65
C GLU A 44 -2.65 -22.99 -8.91
N ALA A 45 -3.13 -23.86 -9.80
CA ALA A 45 -2.44 -24.17 -11.05
C ALA A 45 -2.26 -22.90 -11.92
N GLY A 46 -1.13 -22.77 -12.60
CA GLY A 46 -0.76 -21.63 -13.44
C GLY A 46 -0.21 -20.42 -12.68
N VAL A 47 -0.22 -20.44 -11.34
CA VAL A 47 0.38 -19.36 -10.54
C VAL A 47 1.89 -19.49 -10.54
N ARG A 48 2.57 -18.39 -10.89
CA ARG A 48 4.03 -18.24 -10.74
C ARG A 48 4.36 -17.66 -9.36
N PHE A 49 5.32 -18.26 -8.68
CA PHE A 49 5.70 -17.86 -7.32
C PHE A 49 7.20 -17.99 -7.09
N ALA A 50 7.71 -17.21 -6.14
CA ALA A 50 9.12 -17.19 -5.79
C ALA A 50 9.48 -18.36 -4.87
N ILE A 51 10.70 -18.87 -5.03
CA ILE A 51 11.28 -19.91 -4.19
C ILE A 51 12.68 -19.46 -3.74
N ARG A 52 13.07 -19.84 -2.52
CA ARG A 52 14.41 -19.59 -1.98
C ARG A 52 15.44 -20.57 -2.51
N GLY A 53 14.99 -21.77 -2.83
CA GLY A 53 15.83 -22.86 -3.23
C GLY A 53 15.08 -24.17 -3.20
N SER A 54 15.81 -25.24 -3.47
CA SER A 54 15.29 -26.58 -3.46
C SER A 54 15.98 -27.38 -2.34
N VAL A 55 15.21 -28.18 -1.61
CA VAL A 55 15.66 -29.00 -0.49
C VAL A 55 15.19 -30.44 -0.68
N ALA A 56 15.94 -31.39 -0.12
CA ALA A 56 15.51 -32.78 -0.05
C ALA A 56 14.44 -32.94 1.04
N GLY A 57 13.41 -33.73 0.75
CA GLY A 57 12.29 -34.01 1.64
C GLY A 57 11.69 -35.40 1.41
N GLU A 58 10.43 -35.58 1.81
CA GLU A 58 9.68 -36.81 1.55
C GLU A 58 9.58 -37.06 0.05
N GLU A 59 9.88 -38.29 -0.38
CA GLU A 59 9.66 -38.70 -1.76
C GLU A 59 8.16 -38.83 -2.04
N VAL A 60 7.71 -38.08 -3.04
CA VAL A 60 6.34 -38.16 -3.55
C VAL A 60 6.45 -38.44 -5.04
N GLN A 61 5.82 -39.52 -5.51
CA GLN A 61 5.82 -39.91 -6.93
C GLN A 61 7.23 -39.94 -7.57
N GLY A 62 8.22 -40.44 -6.82
CA GLY A 62 9.61 -40.53 -7.29
C GLY A 62 10.40 -39.21 -7.27
N VAL A 63 9.83 -38.12 -6.75
CA VAL A 63 10.53 -36.83 -6.58
C VAL A 63 10.63 -36.51 -5.09
N SER A 64 11.86 -36.53 -4.57
CA SER A 64 12.18 -36.15 -3.19
C SER A 64 12.50 -34.67 -3.02
N GLN A 65 12.44 -33.88 -4.10
CA GLN A 65 12.73 -32.46 -4.07
C GLN A 65 11.50 -31.63 -3.68
N TRP A 66 11.74 -30.64 -2.82
CA TRP A 66 10.76 -29.65 -2.39
C TRP A 66 11.35 -28.26 -2.60
N PHE A 67 10.52 -27.28 -2.92
CA PHE A 67 10.92 -25.88 -2.93
C PHE A 67 10.63 -25.23 -1.59
N GLU A 68 11.63 -24.53 -1.06
CA GLU A 68 11.52 -23.69 0.12
C GLU A 68 10.95 -22.32 -0.26
N LEU A 69 9.95 -21.87 0.48
CA LEU A 69 9.37 -20.53 0.42
C LEU A 69 9.82 -19.72 1.65
N ASP A 70 9.30 -18.50 1.80
CA ASP A 70 9.51 -17.73 3.02
C ASP A 70 8.81 -18.35 4.24
N GLY A 71 9.35 -18.08 5.43
CA GLY A 71 8.71 -18.46 6.70
C GLY A 71 8.72 -19.96 7.01
N GLY A 72 9.69 -20.71 6.49
CA GLY A 72 9.81 -22.16 6.75
C GLY A 72 8.69 -22.98 6.11
N GLN A 73 8.21 -22.53 4.96
CA GLN A 73 7.16 -23.18 4.18
C GLN A 73 7.75 -23.93 2.99
N PHE A 74 7.11 -25.02 2.59
CA PHE A 74 7.60 -25.91 1.54
C PHE A 74 6.48 -26.33 0.59
N VAL A 75 6.80 -26.44 -0.70
CA VAL A 75 5.92 -27.05 -1.71
C VAL A 75 6.67 -28.15 -2.43
N TRP A 76 5.96 -29.20 -2.85
CA TRP A 76 6.59 -30.32 -3.54
C TRP A 76 6.96 -29.94 -4.97
N ALA A 77 8.21 -30.16 -5.38
CA ALA A 77 8.74 -29.66 -6.65
C ALA A 77 8.18 -30.41 -7.87
N GLY A 78 7.74 -31.67 -7.70
CA GLY A 78 7.25 -32.49 -8.82
C GLY A 78 5.94 -32.01 -9.45
N ALA A 79 5.26 -31.02 -8.87
CA ALA A 79 4.09 -30.36 -9.45
C ALA A 79 4.37 -28.90 -9.87
N CYS A 80 5.64 -28.56 -10.13
CA CYS A 80 6.07 -27.26 -10.60
C CYS A 80 6.79 -27.37 -11.95
N ARG A 81 6.82 -26.29 -12.72
CA ARG A 81 7.52 -26.18 -14.01
C ARG A 81 8.12 -24.79 -14.21
N ASP A 82 8.82 -24.62 -15.34
CA ASP A 82 9.30 -23.33 -15.84
C ASP A 82 10.11 -22.55 -14.80
N PHE A 83 11.04 -23.25 -14.14
CA PHE A 83 11.99 -22.60 -13.26
C PHE A 83 12.75 -21.53 -14.03
N GLN A 84 12.58 -20.30 -13.58
CA GLN A 84 13.38 -19.17 -14.02
C GLN A 84 14.31 -18.85 -12.86
N ARG A 85 15.60 -19.11 -13.08
CA ARG A 85 16.63 -18.60 -12.19
C ARG A 85 16.46 -17.09 -12.17
N LEU A 86 16.44 -16.50 -10.98
CA LEU A 86 16.69 -15.06 -10.91
C LEU A 86 18.06 -14.86 -11.56
N ALA A 87 18.12 -14.09 -12.65
CA ALA A 87 19.35 -13.94 -13.41
C ALA A 87 20.47 -13.54 -12.45
N ASP A 88 21.52 -14.36 -12.38
CA ASP A 88 22.75 -14.00 -11.70
C ASP A 88 23.27 -12.76 -12.46
N GLY A 89 22.95 -11.55 -11.99
CA GLY A 89 23.30 -10.30 -12.66
C GLY A 89 22.24 -9.19 -12.66
N GLU A 90 20.94 -9.48 -12.53
CA GLU A 90 19.94 -8.39 -12.33
C GLU A 90 19.87 -7.92 -10.84
N ASP A 91 20.56 -8.65 -9.95
CA ASP A 91 20.80 -8.27 -8.55
C ASP A 91 22.27 -7.82 -8.33
N ASP A 92 23.11 -7.72 -9.37
CA ASP A 92 24.49 -7.19 -9.26
C ASP A 92 24.54 -5.66 -9.46
N ASP A 93 23.60 -5.10 -10.23
CA ASP A 93 23.28 -3.66 -10.18
C ASP A 93 22.33 -3.30 -9.02
N ARG A 94 21.80 -4.32 -8.31
CA ARG A 94 21.10 -4.10 -7.04
C ARG A 94 22.12 -4.20 -5.91
N PRO A 95 22.31 -3.14 -5.10
CA PRO A 95 23.39 -3.14 -4.12
C PRO A 95 23.26 -4.31 -3.13
N PRO A 96 24.40 -4.89 -2.70
CA PRO A 96 24.42 -6.07 -1.85
C PRO A 96 23.59 -5.87 -0.58
N ARG A 97 22.63 -6.77 -0.33
CA ARG A 97 21.67 -6.74 0.80
C ARG A 97 22.30 -6.89 2.19
N ARG A 98 23.62 -6.98 2.26
CA ARG A 98 24.41 -6.80 3.49
C ARG A 98 24.37 -5.33 3.96
N HIS A 99 23.94 -4.41 3.07
CA HIS A 99 23.54 -3.03 3.34
C HIS A 99 22.03 -2.83 3.52
N LEU A 100 21.17 -3.88 3.58
CA LEU A 100 19.82 -3.75 4.18
C LEU A 100 19.89 -3.56 5.72
N GLY A 101 21.01 -2.99 6.20
CA GLY A 101 21.17 -2.28 7.46
C GLY A 101 20.87 -0.77 7.34
N ASP A 102 20.73 -0.21 6.14
CA ASP A 102 20.42 1.22 6.00
C ASP A 102 18.92 1.40 5.76
N TYR A 103 18.15 1.16 6.83
CA TYR A 103 16.88 1.85 6.99
C TYR A 103 17.16 3.36 6.81
N ALA A 104 16.75 3.92 5.68
CA ALA A 104 16.81 5.36 5.45
C ALA A 104 15.65 5.98 6.22
N PRO A 105 15.90 6.73 7.31
CA PRO A 105 14.81 7.38 8.01
C PRO A 105 14.09 8.35 7.09
N PRO A 106 12.76 8.53 7.26
CA PRO A 106 12.06 9.57 6.55
C PRO A 106 12.69 10.92 6.87
N VAL A 107 12.76 11.78 5.86
CA VAL A 107 13.09 13.19 6.05
C VAL A 107 11.78 13.93 6.26
N PHE A 108 11.67 14.59 7.40
CA PHE A 108 10.52 15.43 7.72
C PHE A 108 10.77 16.87 7.27
N THR A 109 9.75 17.49 6.70
CA THR A 109 9.74 18.91 6.38
C THR A 109 8.80 19.62 7.34
N THR A 110 9.32 20.61 8.07
CA THR A 110 8.46 21.45 8.92
C THR A 110 7.64 22.39 8.03
N ALA A 111 6.33 22.34 8.19
CA ALA A 111 5.38 23.25 7.56
C ALA A 111 5.43 24.61 8.27
N THR A 112 6.40 25.46 7.90
CA THR A 112 6.63 26.76 8.56
C THR A 112 5.38 27.64 8.55
N GLY A 113 5.09 28.25 9.70
CA GLY A 113 3.90 29.07 9.94
C GLY A 113 2.61 28.29 10.17
N ILE A 114 2.67 26.95 10.23
CA ILE A 114 1.50 26.09 10.46
C ILE A 114 1.64 25.36 11.80
N ARG A 115 0.69 25.56 12.72
CA ARG A 115 0.59 24.92 14.03
C ARG A 115 -0.76 24.26 14.20
N HIS A 116 -0.73 22.96 14.43
CA HIS A 116 -1.93 22.16 14.64
C HIS A 116 -2.39 22.21 16.10
N LYS A 117 -3.69 21.96 16.34
CA LYS A 117 -4.26 22.01 17.68
C LYS A 117 -4.00 20.71 18.44
N VAL A 118 -3.14 20.78 19.43
CA VAL A 118 -2.89 19.71 20.40
C VAL A 118 -4.00 19.69 21.45
N GLN A 119 -4.50 18.49 21.78
CA GLN A 119 -5.52 18.25 22.81
C GLN A 119 -4.95 17.62 24.07
N GLY A 120 -3.73 17.09 24.02
CA GLY A 120 -2.98 16.64 25.20
C GLY A 120 -1.91 15.60 24.84
N LEU A 121 -1.42 14.92 25.87
CA LEU A 121 -0.44 13.84 25.73
C LEU A 121 -1.13 12.48 25.50
N ARG A 122 -0.46 11.63 24.73
CA ARG A 122 -0.87 10.25 24.50
C ARG A 122 -0.68 9.44 25.79
N PRO A 123 -1.71 8.77 26.31
CA PRO A 123 -1.64 8.12 27.64
C PRO A 123 -0.57 7.03 27.76
N GLN A 124 -0.25 6.33 26.66
CA GLN A 124 0.65 5.18 26.62
C GLN A 124 1.70 5.35 25.51
N GLY A 125 2.03 6.59 25.14
CA GLY A 125 2.84 6.86 23.96
C GLY A 125 2.10 6.63 22.64
N LEU A 126 2.85 6.62 21.55
CA LEU A 126 2.30 6.41 20.21
C LEU A 126 2.08 4.92 19.94
N GLU A 127 0.85 4.54 19.62
CA GLU A 127 0.46 3.13 19.50
C GLU A 127 0.32 2.60 18.07
N GLY A 128 0.10 3.50 17.12
CA GLY A 128 -0.16 3.14 15.73
C GLY A 128 -0.35 4.37 14.86
N LEU A 129 -0.81 4.13 13.62
CA LEU A 129 -0.99 5.16 12.60
C LEU A 129 -2.33 4.94 11.89
N ILE A 130 -3.04 6.03 11.58
CA ILE A 130 -4.23 6.01 10.72
C ILE A 130 -3.89 6.74 9.42
N VAL A 131 -4.05 6.05 8.29
CA VAL A 131 -3.85 6.58 6.94
C VAL A 131 -5.17 7.16 6.42
N HIS A 132 -5.10 8.35 5.82
CA HIS A 132 -6.23 9.06 5.21
C HIS A 132 -5.87 9.46 3.77
N PHE A 133 -6.87 9.81 2.96
CA PHE A 133 -6.66 10.76 1.86
C PHE A 133 -7.19 12.13 2.31
N ASP A 134 -6.57 13.20 1.83
CA ASP A 134 -6.95 14.56 2.20
C ASP A 134 -8.21 15.07 1.46
N ALA A 135 -8.65 14.35 0.44
CA ALA A 135 -9.78 14.68 -0.43
C ALA A 135 -9.62 16.06 -1.09
N TYR A 136 -8.38 16.42 -1.43
CA TYR A 136 -8.03 17.74 -1.93
C TYR A 136 -7.37 17.70 -3.31
N ARG A 137 -7.11 18.90 -3.83
CA ARG A 137 -6.49 19.12 -5.14
C ARG A 137 -5.06 18.64 -5.13
N ILE A 138 -4.59 18.17 -6.29
CA ILE A 138 -3.17 17.85 -6.49
C ILE A 138 -2.54 18.73 -7.58
N ARG A 139 -3.36 19.35 -8.44
CA ARG A 139 -2.92 20.23 -9.54
C ARG A 139 -3.00 21.72 -9.24
N GLN A 140 -2.33 22.51 -10.07
CA GLN A 140 -2.57 23.94 -10.20
C GLN A 140 -3.95 24.23 -10.83
N ALA A 141 -4.42 25.46 -10.66
CA ALA A 141 -5.66 25.92 -11.29
C ALA A 141 -5.60 25.77 -12.81
N GLY A 142 -6.76 25.57 -13.45
CA GLY A 142 -6.80 25.36 -14.90
C GLY A 142 -6.46 23.93 -15.35
N ASN A 143 -6.57 22.95 -14.46
CA ASN A 143 -6.04 21.59 -14.64
C ASN A 143 -4.54 21.61 -15.01
N GLY A 144 -3.77 22.47 -14.35
CA GLY A 144 -2.35 22.68 -14.63
C GLY A 144 -1.46 21.52 -14.18
N ALA A 145 -0.15 21.78 -14.15
CA ALA A 145 0.83 20.83 -13.64
C ALA A 145 0.50 20.42 -12.19
N GLU A 146 0.92 19.21 -11.82
CA GLU A 146 0.86 18.76 -10.42
C GLU A 146 1.69 19.69 -9.54
N ASP A 147 1.14 20.08 -8.39
CA ASP A 147 1.77 20.98 -7.40
C ASP A 147 1.45 20.47 -5.99
N SER A 148 1.64 19.17 -5.81
CA SER A 148 1.17 18.42 -4.65
C SER A 148 1.73 18.94 -3.32
N ASP A 149 3.01 19.34 -3.27
CA ASP A 149 3.62 19.89 -2.05
C ASP A 149 2.92 21.18 -1.61
N ARG A 150 2.61 22.08 -2.55
CA ARG A 150 1.87 23.29 -2.23
C ARG A 150 0.46 22.97 -1.73
N ARG A 151 -0.22 22.00 -2.35
CA ARG A 151 -1.59 21.59 -1.97
C ARG A 151 -1.64 20.89 -0.61
N SER A 152 -0.62 20.12 -0.30
CA SER A 152 -0.40 19.52 1.02
C SER A 152 -0.28 20.60 2.09
N LEU A 153 0.50 21.67 1.84
CA LEU A 153 0.59 22.81 2.75
C LEU A 153 -0.73 23.59 2.88
N ASP A 154 -1.51 23.71 1.80
CA ASP A 154 -2.86 24.30 1.86
C ASP A 154 -3.79 23.48 2.78
N MET A 155 -3.71 22.15 2.70
CA MET A 155 -4.46 21.25 3.57
C MET A 155 -4.03 21.35 5.03
N MET A 156 -2.74 21.44 5.32
CA MET A 156 -2.27 21.67 6.68
C MET A 156 -2.71 23.04 7.24
N ARG A 157 -2.80 24.09 6.42
CA ARG A 157 -3.41 25.37 6.86
C ARG A 157 -4.89 25.21 7.18
N SER A 158 -5.61 24.45 6.38
CA SER A 158 -7.01 24.09 6.67
C SER A 158 -7.11 23.31 7.98
N ALA A 159 -6.20 22.38 8.22
CA ALA A 159 -6.11 21.61 9.47
C ALA A 159 -5.97 22.51 10.70
N GLN A 160 -5.04 23.47 10.64
CA GLN A 160 -4.87 24.49 11.67
C GLN A 160 -6.16 25.26 11.92
N ALA A 161 -6.80 25.77 10.87
CA ALA A 161 -8.03 26.54 10.98
C ALA A 161 -9.20 25.75 11.61
N ASN A 162 -9.23 24.44 11.37
CA ASN A 162 -10.27 23.53 11.86
C ASN A 162 -9.91 22.81 13.17
N GLY A 163 -8.73 23.08 13.75
CA GLY A 163 -8.30 22.50 15.02
C GLY A 163 -7.97 21.00 14.95
N PHE A 164 -7.44 20.55 13.81
CA PHE A 164 -6.92 19.19 13.62
C PHE A 164 -5.43 19.09 13.95
N HIS A 165 -4.95 17.84 14.04
CA HIS A 165 -3.55 17.50 14.27
C HIS A 165 -3.19 16.15 13.62
N TYR A 166 -2.42 16.25 12.53
CA TYR A 166 -1.90 15.15 11.73
C TYR A 166 -0.63 15.61 10.97
N GLY A 167 0.07 14.66 10.35
CA GLY A 167 1.06 14.94 9.30
C GLY A 167 0.47 14.73 7.91
N GLU A 168 1.17 15.18 6.88
CA GLU A 168 0.70 15.14 5.48
C GLU A 168 1.81 14.53 4.59
N ILE A 169 1.45 13.66 3.65
CA ILE A 169 2.36 13.09 2.65
C ILE A 169 1.92 13.54 1.26
N SER A 170 2.71 14.40 0.64
CA SER A 170 2.48 14.81 -0.74
C SER A 170 2.79 13.70 -1.73
N ARG A 171 2.34 13.85 -2.97
CA ARG A 171 2.62 12.96 -4.10
C ARG A 171 4.10 12.89 -4.48
N THR A 172 4.92 13.84 -4.05
CA THR A 172 6.38 13.77 -4.22
C THR A 172 7.04 12.91 -3.13
N GLY A 173 6.27 12.39 -2.16
CA GLY A 173 6.78 11.67 -0.99
C GLY A 173 7.28 12.59 0.13
N THR A 174 7.12 13.91 0.01
CA THR A 174 7.50 14.83 1.07
C THR A 174 6.57 14.67 2.27
N ILE A 175 7.14 14.39 3.44
CA ILE A 175 6.41 14.24 4.70
C ILE A 175 6.44 15.57 5.44
N PHE A 176 5.30 16.25 5.49
CA PHE A 176 5.14 17.50 6.21
C PHE A 176 4.63 17.28 7.64
N LEU A 177 5.25 17.98 8.59
CA LEU A 177 4.82 18.06 9.98
C LEU A 177 4.57 19.53 10.35
N ALA A 178 3.57 19.78 11.19
CA ALA A 178 3.32 21.13 11.70
C ALA A 178 4.50 21.62 12.57
N GLU A 179 4.66 22.92 12.71
CA GLU A 179 5.60 23.49 13.69
C GLU A 179 5.30 22.98 15.10
N GLY A 180 6.33 22.51 15.79
CA GLY A 180 6.21 21.98 17.14
C GLY A 180 5.48 20.64 17.21
N PHE A 181 5.44 19.87 16.11
CA PHE A 181 4.85 18.54 16.12
C PHE A 181 5.64 17.59 17.03
N GLU A 182 4.98 17.05 18.05
CA GLU A 182 5.55 16.08 18.98
C GLU A 182 4.78 14.75 18.92
N TRP A 183 5.50 13.64 18.77
CA TRP A 183 4.90 12.30 18.66
C TRP A 183 4.11 11.86 19.90
N GLY A 184 4.50 12.38 21.07
CA GLY A 184 3.84 12.13 22.35
C GLY A 184 2.54 12.91 22.52
N GLU A 185 2.23 13.84 21.62
CA GLU A 185 1.01 14.64 21.63
C GLU A 185 -0.06 14.05 20.72
N TRP A 186 -1.31 14.42 20.99
CA TRP A 186 -2.43 14.08 20.13
C TRP A 186 -3.36 15.26 19.90
N GLY A 187 -4.07 15.23 18.78
CA GLY A 187 -5.22 16.09 18.50
C GLY A 187 -6.15 15.39 17.51
N SER A 188 -7.23 16.06 17.12
CA SER A 188 -8.28 15.44 16.30
C SER A 188 -7.79 15.18 14.87
N HIS A 189 -8.09 13.99 14.33
CA HIS A 189 -8.00 13.69 12.90
C HIS A 189 -8.99 12.58 12.49
N ALA A 190 -9.32 11.65 13.41
CA ALA A 190 -10.13 10.49 13.09
C ALA A 190 -11.63 10.64 13.46
N GLY A 191 -12.03 11.63 14.27
CA GLY A 191 -13.41 11.76 14.76
C GLY A 191 -13.94 10.49 15.48
N GLN A 192 -15.25 10.23 15.38
CA GLN A 192 -15.85 9.00 15.90
C GLN A 192 -15.25 7.78 15.20
N SER A 193 -14.56 6.95 15.97
CA SER A 193 -13.70 5.86 15.50
C SER A 193 -13.51 4.81 16.59
N GLN A 194 -13.14 3.59 16.20
CA GLN A 194 -12.82 2.48 17.10
C GLN A 194 -11.69 1.64 16.49
N CYS A 195 -10.67 1.30 17.29
CA CYS A 195 -9.63 0.38 16.81
C CYS A 195 -10.17 -1.05 16.70
N PRO A 196 -10.00 -1.73 15.55
CA PRO A 196 -10.50 -3.09 15.35
C PRO A 196 -9.77 -4.14 16.22
N VAL A 197 -8.51 -3.88 16.59
CA VAL A 197 -7.68 -4.81 17.38
C VAL A 197 -7.90 -4.64 18.89
N THR A 198 -7.91 -3.40 19.39
CA THR A 198 -7.96 -3.12 20.83
C THR A 198 -9.37 -2.80 21.34
N GLY A 199 -10.32 -2.53 20.44
CA GLY A 199 -11.68 -2.08 20.76
C GLY A 199 -11.76 -0.65 21.29
N ARG A 200 -10.64 0.09 21.41
CA ARG A 200 -10.61 1.43 22.00
C ARG A 200 -11.31 2.45 21.08
N PRO A 201 -12.25 3.26 21.62
CA PRO A 201 -12.86 4.34 20.85
C PRO A 201 -11.93 5.57 20.80
N GLY A 202 -12.17 6.45 19.82
CA GLY A 202 -11.49 7.74 19.71
C GLY A 202 -9.99 7.57 19.40
N VAL A 203 -9.68 6.93 18.27
CA VAL A 203 -8.32 6.50 17.96
C VAL A 203 -7.33 7.67 17.86
N SER A 204 -7.78 8.89 17.60
CA SER A 204 -6.88 10.06 17.62
C SER A 204 -6.07 10.21 18.90
N ARG A 205 -6.57 9.74 20.05
CA ARG A 205 -5.86 9.79 21.33
C ARG A 205 -4.63 8.86 21.40
N TYR A 206 -4.59 7.81 20.58
CA TYR A 206 -3.55 6.76 20.67
C TYR A 206 -2.72 6.62 19.38
N TYR A 207 -3.29 7.00 18.23
CA TYR A 207 -2.71 6.81 16.91
C TYR A 207 -2.41 8.18 16.28
N VAL A 208 -1.34 8.27 15.50
CA VAL A 208 -1.05 9.46 14.67
C VAL A 208 -1.82 9.39 13.36
N GLY A 209 -2.37 10.51 12.91
CA GLY A 209 -2.98 10.62 11.58
C GLY A 209 -1.97 11.07 10.55
N PHE A 210 -1.97 10.43 9.37
CA PHE A 210 -1.32 10.96 8.18
C PHE A 210 -2.30 11.03 7.03
N GLU A 211 -2.53 12.26 6.56
CA GLU A 211 -3.22 12.55 5.32
C GLU A 211 -2.26 12.30 4.14
N MET A 212 -2.77 11.73 3.06
CA MET A 212 -2.03 11.53 1.83
C MET A 212 -2.71 12.35 0.73
N ASN A 213 -1.98 13.27 0.10
CA ASN A 213 -2.55 14.17 -0.90
C ASN A 213 -3.12 13.38 -2.09
N ASN A 214 -4.45 13.32 -2.13
CA ASN A 214 -5.21 12.52 -3.09
C ASN A 214 -6.68 12.99 -3.08
N PRO A 215 -7.29 13.21 -4.26
CA PRO A 215 -8.66 13.70 -4.36
C PRO A 215 -9.72 12.74 -3.79
N GLY A 216 -9.34 11.49 -3.53
CA GLY A 216 -10.24 10.42 -3.11
C GLY A 216 -11.03 9.84 -4.30
N PRO A 217 -12.29 9.42 -4.08
CA PRO A 217 -13.15 8.92 -5.15
C PRO A 217 -13.38 9.96 -6.25
N LEU A 218 -13.30 9.49 -7.49
CA LEU A 218 -13.57 10.25 -8.70
C LEU A 218 -14.87 9.78 -9.34
N PHE A 219 -15.51 10.69 -10.05
CA PHE A 219 -16.73 10.45 -10.81
C PHE A 219 -16.41 10.58 -12.29
N GLU A 220 -16.86 9.61 -13.09
CA GLU A 220 -16.87 9.77 -14.53
C GLU A 220 -17.72 10.99 -14.89
N ALA A 221 -17.22 11.88 -15.75
CA ALA A 221 -17.93 13.05 -16.19
C ALA A 221 -18.81 12.72 -17.41
N GLN A 222 -19.70 13.63 -17.79
CA GLN A 222 -20.50 13.45 -19.00
C GLN A 222 -19.67 13.55 -20.28
N GLU A 223 -18.52 14.22 -20.20
CA GLU A 223 -17.47 14.20 -21.22
C GLU A 223 -16.73 12.85 -21.19
N ASP A 224 -16.65 12.19 -22.34
CA ASP A 224 -16.07 10.86 -22.46
C ASP A 224 -14.59 10.86 -22.04
N GLY A 225 -14.22 9.88 -21.20
CA GLY A 225 -12.84 9.68 -20.74
C GLY A 225 -12.35 10.70 -19.69
N VAL A 226 -13.24 11.56 -19.17
CA VAL A 226 -12.91 12.56 -18.15
C VAL A 226 -13.42 12.10 -16.79
N PHE A 227 -12.56 12.16 -15.78
CA PHE A 227 -12.87 11.82 -14.39
C PHE A 227 -12.65 13.03 -13.49
N CYS A 228 -13.61 13.31 -12.63
CA CYS A 228 -13.68 14.55 -11.86
C CYS A 228 -13.75 14.26 -10.35
N PRO A 229 -12.99 14.98 -9.51
CA PRO A 229 -13.16 14.90 -8.06
C PRO A 229 -14.47 15.54 -7.62
N TRP A 230 -15.05 15.04 -6.53
CA TRP A 230 -16.35 15.49 -6.01
C TRP A 230 -16.45 17.01 -5.79
N PHE A 231 -15.35 17.67 -5.40
CA PHE A 231 -15.31 19.12 -5.15
C PHE A 231 -15.33 19.99 -6.43
N ASN A 232 -15.13 19.39 -7.60
CA ASN A 232 -15.25 20.03 -8.91
C ASN A 232 -16.49 19.55 -9.69
N ALA A 233 -17.28 18.63 -9.13
CA ALA A 233 -18.56 18.22 -9.70
C ALA A 233 -19.71 19.14 -9.23
N VAL A 234 -20.77 19.24 -10.03
CA VAL A 234 -22.03 19.89 -9.63
C VAL A 234 -22.62 19.08 -8.47
N ARG A 235 -23.01 19.79 -7.41
CA ARG A 235 -23.56 19.20 -6.19
C ARG A 235 -24.95 19.74 -5.89
N ASP A 236 -25.77 18.92 -5.25
CA ASP A 236 -27.09 19.30 -4.79
C ASP A 236 -27.02 20.17 -3.51
N ALA A 237 -28.19 20.52 -2.96
CA ALA A 237 -28.29 21.32 -1.74
C ALA A 237 -27.74 20.63 -0.48
N ASN A 238 -27.59 19.30 -0.51
CA ASN A 238 -27.01 18.51 0.57
C ASN A 238 -25.48 18.33 0.41
N GLY A 239 -24.92 18.81 -0.70
CA GLY A 239 -23.50 18.67 -1.02
C GLY A 239 -23.16 17.33 -1.71
N GLU A 240 -24.16 16.56 -2.11
CA GLU A 240 -23.95 15.30 -2.84
C GLU A 240 -23.74 15.57 -4.33
N VAL A 241 -22.92 14.75 -4.99
CA VAL A 241 -22.66 14.90 -6.43
C VAL A 241 -23.92 14.55 -7.22
N VAL A 242 -24.33 15.44 -8.12
CA VAL A 242 -25.47 15.20 -9.02
C VAL A 242 -25.00 14.31 -10.17
N LEU A 243 -25.64 13.14 -10.31
CA LEU A 243 -25.33 12.15 -11.34
C LEU A 243 -26.47 12.01 -12.35
N ASP A 244 -26.10 11.78 -13.61
CA ASP A 244 -27.04 11.41 -14.66
C ASP A 244 -27.53 9.94 -14.50
N VAL A 245 -28.42 9.51 -15.39
CA VAL A 245 -28.97 8.14 -15.38
C VAL A 245 -27.92 7.04 -15.59
N ARG A 246 -26.71 7.40 -16.03
CA ARG A 246 -25.56 6.49 -16.22
C ARG A 246 -24.56 6.58 -15.06
N GLY A 247 -24.84 7.37 -14.03
CA GLY A 247 -23.94 7.56 -12.89
C GLY A 247 -22.80 8.55 -13.18
N ARG A 248 -22.91 9.38 -14.21
CA ARG A 248 -21.87 10.36 -14.57
C ARG A 248 -22.18 11.75 -14.02
N CYS A 249 -21.14 12.46 -13.59
CA CYS A 249 -21.26 13.80 -13.03
C CYS A 249 -21.19 14.89 -14.11
N THR A 250 -21.73 16.07 -13.80
CA THR A 250 -21.44 17.30 -14.55
C THR A 250 -20.32 18.05 -13.84
N ARG A 251 -19.27 18.46 -14.57
CA ARG A 251 -18.20 19.30 -14.00
C ARG A 251 -18.70 20.73 -13.80
N ARG A 252 -18.24 21.41 -12.75
CA ARG A 252 -18.54 22.83 -12.48
C ARG A 252 -17.89 23.76 -13.49
N SER A 253 -16.72 23.39 -13.99
CA SER A 253 -15.97 24.14 -15.00
C SER A 253 -15.11 23.19 -15.81
N ALA A 254 -14.94 23.49 -17.10
CA ALA A 254 -14.03 22.74 -17.97
C ALA A 254 -12.55 22.91 -17.57
N ASN A 255 -12.24 24.00 -16.87
CA ASN A 255 -10.89 24.37 -16.42
C ASN A 255 -10.57 23.87 -15.00
N ASP A 256 -11.53 23.26 -14.30
CA ASP A 256 -11.26 22.66 -13.00
C ASP A 256 -10.42 21.38 -13.16
N GLU A 257 -9.75 20.95 -12.09
CA GLU A 257 -8.94 19.73 -12.09
C GLU A 257 -9.77 18.48 -12.46
N TRP A 258 -9.23 17.69 -13.39
CA TRP A 258 -9.78 16.43 -13.89
C TRP A 258 -8.65 15.47 -14.28
N TYR A 259 -9.01 14.20 -14.51
CA TYR A 259 -8.08 13.12 -14.85
C TYR A 259 -8.58 12.35 -16.06
N SER A 260 -7.66 11.90 -16.89
CA SER A 260 -7.92 11.03 -18.02
C SER A 260 -8.09 9.57 -17.58
N VAL A 261 -8.59 8.73 -18.50
CA VAL A 261 -8.73 7.28 -18.26
C VAL A 261 -7.42 6.59 -17.89
N ASP A 262 -6.28 7.07 -18.39
CA ASP A 262 -4.96 6.47 -18.17
C ASP A 262 -4.37 6.81 -16.80
N GLU A 263 -4.94 7.81 -16.10
CA GLU A 263 -4.47 8.25 -14.79
C GLU A 263 -5.25 7.60 -13.64
N VAL A 264 -6.43 7.05 -13.93
CA VAL A 264 -7.35 6.53 -12.92
C VAL A 264 -7.36 5.01 -12.89
N ARG A 265 -7.85 4.46 -11.77
CA ARG A 265 -8.09 3.03 -11.64
C ARG A 265 -9.52 2.75 -11.19
N LYS A 266 -10.12 1.72 -11.79
CA LYS A 266 -11.38 1.15 -11.33
C LYS A 266 -11.11 0.09 -10.26
N VAL A 267 -11.82 0.19 -9.15
CA VAL A 267 -11.66 -0.68 -7.99
C VAL A 267 -13.00 -1.36 -7.69
N ALA A 268 -12.97 -2.68 -7.52
CA ALA A 268 -14.11 -3.45 -7.04
C ALA A 268 -14.21 -3.31 -5.51
N ALA A 269 -15.41 -3.51 -4.96
CA ALA A 269 -15.57 -3.54 -3.51
C ALA A 269 -14.86 -4.77 -2.94
N ASP A 270 -14.14 -4.59 -1.84
CA ASP A 270 -13.46 -5.65 -1.11
C ASP A 270 -13.36 -5.28 0.38
N GLY A 271 -14.04 -6.04 1.24
CA GLY A 271 -14.14 -5.71 2.66
C GLY A 271 -14.69 -4.29 2.91
N ASN A 272 -13.90 -3.46 3.58
CA ASN A 272 -14.16 -2.04 3.86
C ASN A 272 -13.90 -1.11 2.67
N ILE A 273 -13.21 -1.58 1.63
CA ILE A 273 -12.90 -0.78 0.44
C ILE A 273 -14.15 -0.65 -0.43
N LYS A 274 -14.60 0.59 -0.67
CA LYS A 274 -15.74 0.84 -1.57
C LYS A 274 -15.32 0.76 -3.03
N ALA A 275 -16.16 0.12 -3.84
CA ALA A 275 -16.03 0.15 -5.29
C ALA A 275 -16.08 1.60 -5.82
N GLY A 276 -15.31 1.89 -6.86
CA GLY A 276 -15.29 3.22 -7.45
C GLY A 276 -14.13 3.43 -8.41
N ILE A 277 -13.97 4.67 -8.83
CA ILE A 277 -12.82 5.13 -9.61
C ILE A 277 -11.98 6.01 -8.69
N TYR A 278 -10.67 5.77 -8.67
CA TYR A 278 -9.74 6.45 -7.78
C TYR A 278 -8.52 6.91 -8.56
N LEU A 279 -7.91 7.99 -8.10
CA LEU A 279 -6.53 8.30 -8.47
C LEU A 279 -5.59 7.42 -7.63
N PRO A 280 -4.68 6.64 -8.24
CA PRO A 280 -3.66 5.92 -7.49
C PRO A 280 -2.75 6.88 -6.70
N TYR A 281 -2.33 6.48 -5.51
CA TYR A 281 -1.20 7.16 -4.86
C TYR A 281 0.08 6.96 -5.68
N SER A 282 0.98 7.94 -5.63
CA SER A 282 2.29 7.86 -6.30
C SER A 282 3.19 6.82 -5.64
N HIS A 283 4.24 6.41 -6.36
CA HIS A 283 5.24 5.50 -5.80
C HIS A 283 5.94 6.12 -4.57
N GLU A 284 6.26 7.40 -4.67
CA GLU A 284 6.94 8.20 -3.66
C GLU A 284 6.09 8.30 -2.39
N GLN A 285 4.76 8.40 -2.51
CA GLN A 285 3.83 8.35 -1.39
C GLN A 285 3.90 7.01 -0.64
N PHE A 286 3.92 5.90 -1.36
CA PHE A 286 4.04 4.58 -0.74
C PHE A 286 5.40 4.38 -0.07
N GLU A 287 6.47 4.84 -0.72
CA GLU A 287 7.81 4.77 -0.15
C GLU A 287 7.91 5.62 1.13
N ALA A 288 7.39 6.85 1.11
CA ALA A 288 7.35 7.74 2.26
C ALA A 288 6.53 7.15 3.42
N LEU A 289 5.33 6.63 3.13
CA LEU A 289 4.49 5.96 4.14
C LEU A 289 5.19 4.73 4.73
N THR A 290 5.83 3.92 3.89
CA THR A 290 6.59 2.73 4.34
C THR A 290 7.74 3.13 5.26
N ARG A 291 8.55 4.10 4.85
CA ARG A 291 9.66 4.63 5.66
C ARG A 291 9.16 5.21 6.98
N LEU A 292 8.03 5.91 6.96
CA LEU A 292 7.36 6.42 8.16
C LEU A 292 6.90 5.31 9.09
N CYS A 293 6.21 4.28 8.61
CA CYS A 293 5.78 3.16 9.46
C CYS A 293 6.99 2.46 10.11
N LEU A 294 8.05 2.24 9.34
CA LEU A 294 9.30 1.66 9.85
C LEU A 294 10.03 2.57 10.85
N TYR A 295 9.97 3.89 10.64
CA TYR A 295 10.48 4.89 11.60
C TYR A 295 9.76 4.81 12.93
N LEU A 296 8.43 4.83 12.91
CA LEU A 296 7.62 4.85 14.12
C LEU A 296 7.76 3.54 14.89
N ALA A 297 7.82 2.40 14.21
CA ALA A 297 8.07 1.11 14.82
C ALA A 297 9.45 1.04 15.51
N ARG A 298 10.48 1.65 14.91
CA ARG A 298 11.83 1.71 15.50
C ARG A 298 11.96 2.73 16.63
N THR A 299 11.27 3.86 16.52
CA THR A 299 11.35 4.97 17.48
C THR A 299 10.52 4.69 18.73
N PHE A 300 9.39 4.00 18.58
CA PHE A 300 8.46 3.69 19.66
C PHE A 300 8.24 2.18 19.81
N PRO A 301 9.29 1.34 19.94
CA PRO A 301 9.17 -0.12 19.85
C PRO A 301 8.37 -0.73 21.02
N ALA A 302 8.28 -0.02 22.15
CA ALA A 302 7.51 -0.45 23.31
C ALA A 302 5.99 -0.24 23.14
N THR A 303 5.57 0.69 22.27
CA THR A 303 4.19 1.18 22.23
C THR A 303 3.57 1.08 20.84
N PHE A 304 4.33 1.32 19.76
CA PHE A 304 3.86 1.28 18.38
C PHE A 304 3.87 -0.15 17.83
N SER A 305 2.84 -0.52 17.06
CA SER A 305 2.83 -1.78 16.30
C SER A 305 2.45 -1.54 14.84
N LEU A 306 3.08 -2.28 13.92
CA LEU A 306 2.68 -2.32 12.51
C LEU A 306 1.28 -2.95 12.33
N ASP A 307 0.86 -3.84 13.23
CA ASP A 307 -0.51 -4.39 13.26
C ASP A 307 -1.56 -3.34 13.68
N ARG A 308 -1.09 -2.14 14.04
CA ARG A 308 -1.90 -0.99 14.44
C ARG A 308 -1.76 0.17 13.45
N VAL A 309 -1.39 -0.14 12.21
CA VAL A 309 -1.48 0.76 11.06
C VAL A 309 -2.76 0.42 10.30
N PHE A 310 -3.69 1.37 10.26
CA PHE A 310 -5.01 1.16 9.68
C PHE A 310 -5.36 2.28 8.70
N GLY A 311 -6.26 1.99 7.77
CA GLY A 311 -7.04 3.02 7.09
C GLY A 311 -8.08 3.66 8.01
N HIS A 312 -8.55 4.85 7.64
CA HIS A 312 -9.66 5.49 8.36
C HIS A 312 -10.97 4.70 8.22
N ASP A 313 -11.16 4.06 7.08
CA ASP A 313 -12.26 3.15 6.77
C ASP A 313 -12.27 1.89 7.67
N GLU A 314 -11.12 1.40 8.12
CA GLU A 314 -11.05 0.28 9.08
C GLU A 314 -11.49 0.69 10.49
N VAL A 315 -11.18 1.92 10.91
CA VAL A 315 -11.53 2.41 12.26
C VAL A 315 -12.87 3.17 12.30
N ALA A 316 -13.45 3.48 11.14
CA ALA A 316 -14.74 4.17 11.02
C ALA A 316 -15.55 3.69 9.79
N PRO A 317 -15.82 2.37 9.63
CA PRO A 317 -16.31 1.76 8.39
C PRO A 317 -17.67 2.26 7.90
N LYS A 318 -18.51 2.77 8.81
CA LYS A 318 -19.84 3.31 8.45
C LYS A 318 -19.78 4.76 7.95
N ARG A 319 -18.67 5.47 8.19
CA ARG A 319 -18.54 6.91 7.95
C ARG A 319 -17.47 7.23 6.92
N LYS A 320 -16.42 6.42 6.85
CA LYS A 320 -15.20 6.72 6.11
C LYS A 320 -14.91 5.68 5.03
N ASN A 321 -14.11 6.10 4.06
CA ASN A 321 -13.69 5.30 2.91
C ASN A 321 -12.20 5.52 2.59
N ASP A 322 -11.52 6.34 3.36
CA ASP A 322 -10.12 6.67 3.22
C ASP A 322 -9.23 5.66 3.96
N PRO A 323 -8.05 5.26 3.42
CA PRO A 323 -7.47 5.69 2.15
C PRO A 323 -8.13 5.03 0.92
N GLY A 324 -8.96 4.01 1.14
CA GLY A 324 -9.85 3.44 0.13
C GLY A 324 -9.16 2.76 -1.03
N GLY A 325 -9.88 2.68 -2.15
CA GLY A 325 -9.39 2.04 -3.37
C GLY A 325 -8.19 2.73 -4.03
N ALA A 326 -7.82 3.93 -3.59
CA ALA A 326 -6.61 4.61 -4.04
C ALA A 326 -5.34 3.85 -3.61
N LEU A 327 -5.38 3.21 -2.43
CA LEU A 327 -4.30 2.37 -1.93
C LEU A 327 -4.32 1.04 -2.71
N ALA A 328 -3.41 0.93 -3.69
CA ALA A 328 -3.21 -0.30 -4.45
C ALA A 328 -2.35 -1.31 -3.70
N ASP A 329 -2.44 -2.58 -4.13
CA ASP A 329 -1.34 -3.51 -3.97
C ASP A 329 -0.07 -2.87 -4.58
N PRO A 330 1.02 -2.68 -3.80
CA PRO A 330 2.27 -2.10 -4.30
C PRO A 330 2.79 -2.75 -5.60
N ALA A 331 2.55 -4.04 -5.79
CA ALA A 331 2.95 -4.76 -7.01
C ALA A 331 2.23 -4.27 -8.27
N ARG A 332 1.05 -3.67 -8.15
CA ARG A 332 0.24 -3.14 -9.26
C ARG A 332 0.55 -1.69 -9.63
N LEU A 333 1.34 -0.96 -8.83
CA LEU A 333 1.75 0.41 -9.13
C LEU A 333 2.92 0.46 -10.10
N MET A 334 3.79 -0.55 -10.08
CA MET A 334 4.96 -0.65 -10.97
C MET A 334 4.60 -0.95 -12.43
N THR A 335 3.32 -1.16 -12.74
CA THR A 335 2.85 -1.45 -14.11
C THR A 335 2.17 -0.26 -14.79
N ILE A 336 2.07 0.90 -14.13
CA ILE A 336 1.60 2.13 -14.78
C ILE A 336 2.82 2.74 -15.49
N PRO A 337 2.82 2.85 -16.84
CA PRO A 337 3.93 3.45 -17.55
C PRO A 337 4.11 4.88 -17.05
N SER A 338 5.32 5.22 -16.60
CA SER A 338 5.68 6.62 -16.46
C SER A 338 5.49 7.27 -17.83
N SER A 339 4.50 8.15 -17.94
CA SER A 339 4.30 8.96 -19.14
C SER A 339 5.57 9.78 -19.32
N GLY A 340 6.40 9.37 -20.28
CA GLY A 340 7.65 10.03 -20.61
C GLY A 340 7.37 11.48 -20.93
N THR A 341 8.05 12.36 -20.19
CA THR A 341 8.22 13.77 -20.56
C THR A 341 8.97 13.81 -21.89
N GLY A 342 8.26 14.14 -22.96
CA GLY A 342 8.83 14.60 -24.22
C GLY A 342 8.99 16.11 -24.23
#